data_AF-A0A1F8N7S9-F1
#
_entry.id   AF-A0A1F8N7S9-F1
#
_cell.length_a   1.000
_cell.length_b   1.000
_cell.length_c   1.000
_cell.angle_alpha   90.00
_cell.angle_beta   90.00
_cell.angle_gamma   90.00
#
_symmetry.space_group_name_H-M   'P 1'
#
loop_
_entity.id
_entity.type
_entity.pdbx_description
1 polymer ?
#
loop_
_entity_poly.entity_id
_entity_poly.type
_entity_poly.pdbx_seq_one_letter_code
_entity_poly.pdbx_strand_id
1 'polypeptide(L)'
;MISSAEIRTQFLNYFRERGHTVVKSSSLLPGNDPTLIFTNAGMVQFKDVFLGLETRPYKRATSAQKCLRVSGKHNDLEEVGPSPRHHTFFEMLGNFSFGDYFKREAISYAWEFLTQVLGLDPELLWPTVFEEDDEAYDLWQEIAGIPGERITRRGEKDNFWAMADTGPCGPCSEIMYDRGSEKCSCGHANCTPAHECDRWLEIWNLVFMQYEGKADGTRVPLPRPSVDTGMGFERIASVMQGVESNYETDLFLPIIQRTRELLRRDEEDVRANLVPYRVIADHSRAIAFLIADGVLPGNEGHNYVLRMILRRAARFGRLLGFDRPFLAETIGAVIDIMGGHYSELVERGDFIREVVTQEEERFLSTLNVGMSRLEQLAASVEAQGSTVISGEEAFRLYDTYGFPLELTRDAAGEMGLSVDENG
;
A
#
# COMPACT_ATOMS: atom_id res chain seq x y z
N MET A 1 -9.32 -22.90 -0.78
CA MET A 1 -8.60 -21.65 -1.04
C MET A 1 -8.10 -21.16 0.30
N ILE A 2 -6.81 -20.85 0.44
CA ILE A 2 -6.23 -20.39 1.71
C ILE A 2 -6.72 -18.97 2.01
N SER A 3 -7.14 -18.70 3.24
CA SER A 3 -7.57 -17.36 3.67
C SER A 3 -6.37 -16.45 3.90
N SER A 4 -6.58 -15.13 3.81
CA SER A 4 -5.54 -14.16 4.11
C SER A 4 -5.02 -14.30 5.56
N ALA A 5 -5.91 -14.54 6.53
CA ALA A 5 -5.50 -14.77 7.91
C ALA A 5 -4.59 -15.99 8.07
N GLU A 6 -4.83 -17.08 7.32
CA GLU A 6 -3.95 -18.24 7.27
C GLU A 6 -2.60 -17.91 6.63
N ILE A 7 -2.57 -17.17 5.52
CA ILE A 7 -1.31 -16.73 4.88
C ILE A 7 -0.45 -15.93 5.88
N ARG A 8 -1.04 -14.95 6.57
CA ARG A 8 -0.34 -14.15 7.59
C ARG A 8 0.22 -15.03 8.70
N THR A 9 -0.59 -15.97 9.19
CA THR A 9 -0.22 -16.88 10.28
C THR A 9 0.90 -17.82 9.84
N GLN A 10 0.84 -18.38 8.63
CA GLN A 10 1.88 -19.25 8.09
C GLN A 10 3.20 -18.49 7.93
N PHE A 11 3.18 -17.25 7.43
CA PHE A 11 4.38 -16.42 7.31
C PHE A 11 5.07 -16.20 8.66
N LEU A 12 4.32 -15.73 9.66
CA LEU A 12 4.88 -15.42 10.98
C LEU A 12 5.39 -16.70 11.68
N ASN A 13 4.67 -17.81 11.57
CA ASN A 13 5.08 -19.08 12.16
C ASN A 13 6.32 -19.66 11.46
N TYR A 14 6.38 -19.59 10.13
CA TYR A 14 7.51 -20.06 9.32
C TYR A 14 8.82 -19.40 9.74
N PHE A 15 8.81 -18.07 9.96
CA PHE A 15 9.99 -17.36 10.43
C PHE A 15 10.26 -17.57 11.92
N ARG A 16 9.22 -17.72 12.75
CA ARG A 16 9.39 -18.10 14.17
C ARG A 16 10.13 -19.44 14.32
N GLU A 17 9.80 -20.42 13.49
CA GLU A 17 10.48 -21.74 13.47
C GLU A 17 11.95 -21.65 13.03
N ARG A 18 12.33 -20.57 12.34
CA ARG A 18 13.71 -20.24 11.94
C ARG A 18 14.44 -19.32 12.92
N GLY A 19 13.87 -19.15 14.12
CA GLY A 19 14.48 -18.40 15.21
C GLY A 19 14.24 -16.89 15.16
N HIS A 20 13.31 -16.41 14.33
CA HIS A 20 12.91 -15.01 14.33
C HIS A 20 11.96 -14.72 15.49
N THR A 21 12.16 -13.57 16.14
CA THR A 21 11.19 -13.07 17.12
C THR A 21 10.01 -12.47 16.37
N VAL A 22 8.79 -12.93 16.68
CA VAL A 22 7.57 -12.31 16.14
C VAL A 22 7.35 -10.99 16.87
N VAL A 23 7.46 -9.88 16.15
CA VAL A 23 7.30 -8.52 16.67
C VAL A 23 5.94 -7.98 16.21
N LYS A 24 5.22 -7.30 17.12
CA LYS A 24 3.95 -6.65 16.78
C LYS A 24 4.19 -5.53 15.76
N SER A 25 3.21 -5.29 14.90
CA SER A 25 3.21 -4.10 14.04
C SER A 25 3.39 -2.84 14.90
N SER A 26 4.24 -1.91 14.45
CA SER A 26 4.26 -0.57 15.02
C SER A 26 3.03 0.22 14.59
N SER A 27 2.82 1.37 15.25
CA SER A 27 1.85 2.38 14.83
C SER A 27 2.13 2.86 13.40
N LEU A 28 1.07 3.30 12.71
CA LEU A 28 1.15 4.07 11.48
C LEU A 28 1.84 5.44 11.68
N LEU A 29 1.91 5.92 12.92
CA LEU A 29 2.60 7.15 13.30
C LEU A 29 4.04 6.83 13.73
N PRO A 30 5.06 7.17 12.92
CA PRO A 30 6.44 6.96 13.29
C PRO A 30 6.80 7.91 14.45
N GLY A 31 7.08 7.37 15.63
CA GLY A 31 7.20 8.18 16.84
C GLY A 31 8.34 9.20 16.82
N ASN A 32 9.55 8.78 16.46
CA ASN A 32 10.78 9.59 16.58
C ASN A 32 11.39 9.97 15.21
N ASP A 33 10.67 9.80 14.10
CA ASP A 33 11.23 10.01 12.77
C ASP A 33 10.61 11.25 12.08
N PRO A 34 11.29 12.41 12.06
CA PRO A 34 10.77 13.60 11.41
C PRO A 34 10.79 13.51 9.88
N THR A 35 11.43 12.48 9.30
CA THR A 35 11.53 12.30 7.84
C THR A 35 10.36 11.55 7.24
N LEU A 36 9.52 10.92 8.07
CA LEU A 36 8.36 10.15 7.64
C LEU A 36 7.07 10.68 8.27
N ILE A 37 6.06 10.87 7.43
CA ILE A 37 4.70 11.21 7.89
C ILE A 37 3.98 9.95 8.38
N PHE A 38 4.13 8.83 7.67
CA PHE A 38 3.55 7.56 8.07
C PHE A 38 4.54 6.41 7.93
N THR A 39 4.32 5.35 8.70
CA THR A 39 5.01 4.08 8.52
C THR A 39 4.66 3.49 7.15
N ASN A 40 5.61 3.48 6.23
CA ASN A 40 5.43 3.05 4.84
C ASN A 40 6.01 1.65 4.53
N ALA A 41 6.75 1.07 5.48
CA ALA A 41 7.42 -0.23 5.36
C ALA A 41 7.60 -0.92 6.72
N GLY A 42 7.84 -2.24 6.70
CA GLY A 42 8.13 -3.06 7.88
C GLY A 42 9.36 -2.62 8.67
N MET A 43 10.40 -2.16 7.98
CA MET A 43 11.69 -1.80 8.55
C MET A 43 11.69 -0.53 9.40
N VAL A 44 10.67 0.33 9.28
CA VAL A 44 10.64 1.66 9.92
C VAL A 44 10.83 1.55 11.44
N GLN A 45 10.18 0.59 12.09
CA GLN A 45 10.31 0.35 13.53
C GLN A 45 11.67 -0.22 13.98
N PHE A 46 12.51 -0.60 13.01
CA PHE A 46 13.85 -1.14 13.21
C PHE A 46 14.95 -0.25 12.63
N LYS A 47 14.62 0.97 12.15
CA LYS A 47 15.58 1.92 11.54
C LYS A 47 16.85 2.06 12.38
N ASP A 48 16.70 2.38 13.66
CA ASP A 48 17.83 2.60 14.57
C ASP A 48 18.63 1.32 14.86
N VAL A 49 18.00 0.14 14.74
CA VAL A 49 18.68 -1.15 14.88
C VAL A 49 19.58 -1.40 13.67
N PHE A 50 19.10 -1.10 12.45
CA PHE A 50 19.91 -1.19 11.23
C PHE A 50 21.10 -0.22 11.25
N LEU A 51 20.89 1.00 11.77
CA LEU A 51 21.94 2.01 11.94
C LEU A 51 22.93 1.66 13.08
N GLY A 52 22.60 0.69 13.93
CA GLY A 52 23.40 0.33 15.11
C GLY A 52 23.29 1.34 16.27
N LEU A 53 22.31 2.24 16.22
CA LEU A 53 22.00 3.22 17.26
C LEU A 53 21.18 2.60 18.40
N GLU A 54 20.41 1.57 18.10
CA GLU A 54 19.63 0.79 19.06
C GLU A 54 20.06 -0.68 19.04
N THR A 55 19.94 -1.36 20.18
CA THR A 55 20.12 -2.82 20.27
C THR A 55 18.85 -3.48 20.76
N ARG A 56 18.56 -4.68 20.25
CA ARG A 56 17.42 -5.51 20.65
C ARG A 56 17.91 -6.82 21.27
N PRO A 57 17.10 -7.48 22.12
CA PRO A 57 17.47 -8.77 22.71
C PRO A 57 17.48 -9.92 21.69
N TYR A 58 17.08 -9.65 20.44
CA TYR A 58 17.05 -10.59 19.32
C TYR A 58 17.84 -10.02 18.14
N LYS A 59 18.40 -10.91 17.32
CA LYS A 59 19.08 -10.55 16.07
C LYS A 59 18.24 -10.79 14.81
N ARG A 60 17.10 -11.48 14.96
CA ARG A 60 16.17 -11.83 13.88
C ARG A 60 14.76 -11.46 14.31
N ALA A 61 13.99 -10.85 13.43
CA ALA A 61 12.61 -10.46 13.70
C ALA A 61 11.70 -10.74 12.50
N THR A 62 10.41 -10.95 12.76
CA THR A 62 9.39 -11.00 11.71
C THR A 62 8.13 -10.27 12.17
N SER A 63 7.44 -9.62 11.24
CA SER A 63 6.21 -8.86 11.54
C SER A 63 5.26 -8.80 10.34
N ALA A 64 3.98 -8.57 10.63
CA ALA A 64 2.99 -8.12 9.67
C ALA A 64 2.71 -6.63 9.93
N GLN A 65 3.45 -5.75 9.26
CA GLN A 65 3.43 -4.31 9.52
C GLN A 65 2.27 -3.64 8.78
N LYS A 66 1.48 -2.86 9.52
CA LYS A 66 0.53 -1.88 8.98
C LYS A 66 1.31 -0.78 8.25
N CYS A 67 1.02 -0.56 6.98
CA CYS A 67 1.68 0.46 6.15
C CYS A 67 0.67 1.43 5.55
N LEU A 68 1.07 2.70 5.40
CA LEU A 68 0.29 3.72 4.72
C LEU A 68 1.14 4.48 3.69
N ARG A 69 0.66 4.60 2.45
CA ARG A 69 1.32 5.28 1.33
C ARG A 69 0.42 6.32 0.67
N VAL A 70 0.40 7.51 1.26
CA VAL A 70 -0.51 8.60 0.88
C VAL A 70 0.18 9.97 0.83
N SER A 71 1.51 9.99 0.93
CA SER A 71 2.29 11.23 1.00
C SER A 71 3.77 11.01 0.73
N GLY A 72 4.47 12.04 0.29
CA GLY A 72 5.92 12.01 0.06
C GLY A 72 6.30 11.15 -1.15
N LYS A 73 7.49 10.54 -1.11
CA LYS A 73 8.03 9.70 -2.19
C LYS A 73 7.16 8.47 -2.50
N HIS A 74 6.40 7.98 -1.53
CA HIS A 74 5.54 6.81 -1.66
C HIS A 74 4.08 7.23 -1.47
N ASN A 75 3.49 7.77 -2.54
CA ASN A 75 2.11 8.23 -2.56
C ASN A 75 1.32 7.47 -3.64
N ASP A 76 0.48 6.54 -3.19
CA ASP A 76 -0.32 5.68 -4.07
C ASP A 76 -1.78 6.17 -4.15
N LEU A 77 -2.11 7.33 -3.56
CA LEU A 77 -3.49 7.79 -3.35
C LEU A 77 -4.31 7.86 -4.64
N GLU A 78 -3.72 8.38 -5.73
CA GLU A 78 -4.39 8.53 -7.03
C GLU A 78 -4.64 7.20 -7.72
N GLU A 79 -3.78 6.21 -7.49
CA GLU A 79 -3.88 4.88 -8.07
C GLU A 79 -4.96 4.02 -7.39
N VAL A 80 -5.35 4.36 -6.15
CA VAL A 80 -6.39 3.65 -5.40
C VAL A 80 -7.74 3.77 -6.08
N GLY A 81 -8.34 2.63 -6.39
CA GLY A 81 -9.61 2.51 -7.09
C GLY A 81 -9.41 2.05 -8.54
N PRO A 82 -8.83 2.89 -9.42
CA PRO A 82 -8.53 2.51 -10.80
C PRO A 82 -7.61 1.28 -10.87
N SER A 83 -6.50 1.29 -10.12
CA SER A 83 -5.56 0.18 -10.11
C SER A 83 -6.13 -1.03 -9.37
N PRO A 84 -5.91 -2.26 -9.86
CA PRO A 84 -6.31 -3.48 -9.15
C PRO A 84 -5.37 -3.85 -7.97
N ARG A 85 -4.28 -3.09 -7.75
CA ARG A 85 -3.17 -3.50 -6.86
C ARG A 85 -2.71 -2.43 -5.86
N HIS A 86 -2.99 -1.16 -6.11
CA HIS A 86 -2.57 -0.06 -5.23
C HIS A 86 -3.60 0.18 -4.13
N HIS A 87 -3.08 0.51 -2.94
CA HIS A 87 -3.83 0.71 -1.71
C HIS A 87 -3.24 1.91 -0.97
N THR A 88 -4.07 2.66 -0.24
CA THR A 88 -3.54 3.63 0.72
C THR A 88 -2.98 2.89 1.91
N PHE A 89 -3.75 1.94 2.45
CA PHE A 89 -3.40 1.08 3.57
C PHE A 89 -3.18 -0.35 3.11
N PHE A 90 -2.06 -0.94 3.52
CA PHE A 90 -1.75 -2.34 3.22
C PHE A 90 -0.92 -2.96 4.33
N GLU A 91 -0.82 -4.29 4.34
CA GLU A 91 0.10 -5.00 5.24
C GLU A 91 1.37 -5.43 4.49
N MET A 92 2.51 -5.23 5.14
CA MET A 92 3.80 -5.72 4.68
C MET A 92 4.27 -6.86 5.59
N LEU A 93 4.34 -8.07 5.03
CA LEU A 93 4.92 -9.24 5.71
C LEU A 93 6.43 -9.20 5.55
N GLY A 94 7.16 -9.08 6.66
CA GLY A 94 8.61 -8.92 6.64
C GLY A 94 9.36 -9.85 7.58
N ASN A 95 10.54 -10.27 7.15
CA ASN A 95 11.59 -10.86 7.97
C ASN A 95 12.83 -9.97 7.96
N PHE A 96 13.48 -9.83 9.11
CA PHE A 96 14.59 -8.92 9.32
C PHE A 96 15.77 -9.65 9.98
N SER A 97 16.97 -9.32 9.51
CA SER A 97 18.25 -9.78 10.07
C SER A 97 19.07 -8.56 10.49
N PHE A 98 19.49 -8.50 11.75
CA PHE A 98 20.27 -7.40 12.31
C PHE A 98 21.73 -7.86 12.51
N GLY A 99 22.50 -7.88 11.43
CA GLY A 99 23.88 -8.38 11.44
C GLY A 99 23.99 -9.86 11.80
N ASP A 100 23.08 -10.69 11.31
CA ASP A 100 23.03 -12.13 11.56
C ASP A 100 23.22 -12.94 10.26
N TYR A 101 22.13 -13.28 9.56
CA TYR A 101 22.17 -13.88 8.23
C TYR A 101 22.11 -12.80 7.12
N PHE A 102 22.47 -13.17 5.89
CA PHE A 102 22.50 -12.25 4.76
C PHE A 102 21.85 -12.84 3.50
N LYS A 103 22.38 -12.57 2.30
CA LYS A 103 21.74 -12.89 1.01
C LYS A 103 21.34 -14.36 0.87
N ARG A 104 22.25 -15.29 1.15
CA ARG A 104 22.02 -16.74 0.97
C ARG A 104 20.80 -17.22 1.74
N GLU A 105 20.74 -16.94 3.04
CA GLU A 105 19.60 -17.35 3.87
C GLU A 105 18.35 -16.54 3.55
N ALA A 106 18.46 -15.25 3.23
CA ALA A 106 17.31 -14.44 2.83
C ALA A 106 16.61 -15.01 1.59
N ILE A 107 17.40 -15.33 0.54
CA ILE A 107 16.90 -15.96 -0.69
C ILE A 107 16.36 -17.36 -0.39
N SER A 108 17.06 -18.17 0.40
CA SER A 108 16.61 -19.51 0.78
C SER A 108 15.26 -19.48 1.51
N TYR A 109 15.11 -18.56 2.46
CA TYR A 109 13.87 -18.44 3.24
C TYR A 109 12.71 -17.97 2.38
N ALA A 110 12.92 -16.99 1.50
CA ALA A 110 11.88 -16.49 0.62
C ALA A 110 11.43 -17.58 -0.38
N TRP A 111 12.40 -18.25 -1.00
CA TRP A 111 12.14 -19.30 -1.98
C TRP A 111 11.39 -20.49 -1.38
N GLU A 112 11.85 -20.99 -0.23
CA GLU A 112 11.22 -22.10 0.48
C GLU A 112 9.80 -21.73 0.92
N PHE A 113 9.58 -20.51 1.44
CA PHE A 113 8.24 -20.09 1.83
C PHE A 113 7.27 -20.06 0.66
N LEU A 114 7.67 -19.46 -0.47
CA LEU A 114 6.79 -19.37 -1.64
C LEU A 114 6.50 -20.74 -2.27
N THR A 115 7.53 -21.58 -2.43
CA THR A 115 7.39 -22.82 -3.20
C THR A 115 6.98 -24.03 -2.36
N GLN A 116 7.40 -24.12 -1.10
CA GLN A 116 7.13 -25.29 -0.25
C GLN A 116 6.00 -25.04 0.75
N VAL A 117 5.91 -23.84 1.32
CA VAL A 117 4.87 -23.53 2.32
C VAL A 117 3.59 -23.09 1.62
N LEU A 118 3.68 -22.12 0.72
CA LEU A 118 2.55 -21.65 -0.06
C LEU A 118 2.26 -22.53 -1.29
N GLY A 119 3.23 -23.34 -1.74
CA GLY A 119 3.02 -24.27 -2.85
C GLY A 119 2.90 -23.60 -4.22
N LEU A 120 3.48 -22.40 -4.39
CA LEU A 120 3.55 -21.74 -5.69
C LEU A 120 4.44 -22.53 -6.64
N ASP A 121 4.03 -22.60 -7.90
CA ASP A 121 4.82 -23.22 -8.95
C ASP A 121 6.12 -22.40 -9.16
N PRO A 122 7.31 -23.00 -8.94
CA PRO A 122 8.59 -22.37 -9.24
C PRO A 122 8.70 -21.81 -10.66
N GLU A 123 8.01 -22.41 -11.62
CA GLU A 123 8.03 -21.97 -13.02
C GLU A 123 7.36 -20.61 -13.25
N LEU A 124 6.57 -20.13 -12.29
CA LEU A 124 5.92 -18.83 -12.34
C LEU A 124 6.71 -17.74 -11.60
N LEU A 125 7.83 -18.07 -10.96
CA LEU A 125 8.60 -17.13 -10.14
C LEU A 125 9.86 -16.66 -10.87
N TRP A 126 10.04 -15.36 -10.99
CA TRP A 126 11.14 -14.72 -11.72
C TRP A 126 11.81 -13.67 -10.83
N PRO A 127 13.05 -13.90 -10.39
CA PRO A 127 13.76 -12.92 -9.58
C PRO A 127 14.34 -11.79 -10.44
N THR A 128 14.35 -10.59 -9.86
CA THR A 128 15.15 -9.45 -10.32
C THR A 128 16.31 -9.23 -9.37
N VAL A 129 17.44 -8.74 -9.85
CA VAL A 129 18.61 -8.38 -9.02
C VAL A 129 19.21 -7.05 -9.50
N PHE A 130 19.92 -6.37 -8.60
CA PHE A 130 20.68 -5.18 -8.95
C PHE A 130 21.77 -5.51 -9.98
N GLU A 131 21.97 -4.65 -10.96
CA GLU A 131 22.85 -4.94 -12.10
C GLU A 131 24.29 -5.26 -11.70
N GLU A 132 24.77 -4.69 -10.59
CA GLU A 132 26.11 -4.90 -10.03
C GLU A 132 26.16 -6.01 -8.95
N ASP A 133 25.04 -6.66 -8.62
CA ASP A 133 24.97 -7.69 -7.58
C ASP A 133 25.08 -9.11 -8.15
N ASP A 134 26.29 -9.48 -8.56
CA ASP A 134 26.61 -10.83 -9.05
C ASP A 134 26.38 -11.93 -8.00
N GLU A 135 26.56 -11.60 -6.72
CA GLU A 135 26.36 -12.55 -5.62
C GLU A 135 24.89 -12.99 -5.53
N ALA A 136 23.94 -12.04 -5.60
CA ALA A 136 22.52 -12.38 -5.60
C ALA A 136 22.12 -13.18 -6.85
N TYR A 137 22.69 -12.84 -8.01
CA TYR A 137 22.46 -13.58 -9.26
C TYR A 137 22.88 -15.04 -9.15
N ASP A 138 24.10 -15.30 -8.65
CA ASP A 138 24.63 -16.65 -8.49
C ASP A 138 23.85 -17.45 -7.43
N LEU A 139 23.46 -16.81 -6.34
CA LEU A 139 22.68 -17.44 -5.28
C LEU A 139 21.29 -17.88 -5.76
N TRP A 140 20.62 -17.12 -6.64
CA TRP A 140 19.35 -17.55 -7.23
C TRP A 140 19.49 -18.80 -8.09
N GLN A 141 20.58 -18.93 -8.85
CA GLN A 141 20.85 -20.15 -9.61
C GLN A 141 21.14 -21.34 -8.69
N GLU A 142 21.94 -21.12 -7.64
CA GLU A 142 22.36 -22.17 -6.72
C GLU A 142 21.22 -22.68 -5.81
N ILE A 143 20.44 -21.75 -5.24
CA ILE A 143 19.43 -22.06 -4.22
C ILE A 143 18.10 -22.46 -4.87
N ALA A 144 17.67 -21.69 -5.86
CA ALA A 144 16.35 -21.86 -6.48
C ALA A 144 16.40 -22.72 -7.75
N GLY A 145 17.59 -23.01 -8.29
CA GLY A 145 17.74 -23.76 -9.54
C GLY A 145 17.24 -22.98 -10.77
N ILE A 146 17.06 -21.67 -10.65
CA ILE A 146 16.51 -20.84 -11.72
C ILE A 146 17.58 -20.62 -12.78
N PRO A 147 17.29 -20.88 -14.08
CA PRO A 147 18.26 -20.63 -15.14
C PRO A 147 18.53 -19.13 -15.26
N GLY A 148 19.78 -18.76 -15.55
CA GLY A 148 20.21 -17.37 -15.61
C GLY A 148 19.42 -16.45 -16.56
N GLU A 149 18.75 -17.01 -17.58
CA GLU A 149 17.87 -16.28 -18.50
C GLU A 149 16.56 -15.79 -17.86
N ARG A 150 16.16 -16.38 -16.73
CA ARG A 150 14.99 -15.99 -15.94
C ARG A 150 15.31 -15.07 -14.76
N ILE A 151 16.59 -14.76 -14.56
CA ILE A 151 17.05 -13.82 -13.54
C ILE A 151 17.30 -12.48 -14.23
N THR A 152 16.46 -11.50 -13.96
CA THR A 152 16.52 -10.20 -14.63
C THR A 152 17.40 -9.23 -13.86
N ARG A 153 18.40 -8.63 -14.52
CA ARG A 153 19.18 -7.53 -13.93
C ARG A 153 18.48 -6.19 -14.17
N ARG A 154 18.38 -5.34 -13.14
CA ARG A 154 17.84 -3.97 -13.26
C ARG A 154 18.77 -2.97 -12.59
N GLY A 155 18.65 -1.72 -13.03
CA GLY A 155 19.42 -0.61 -12.48
C GLY A 155 18.88 -0.11 -11.13
N GLU A 156 19.45 1.02 -10.70
CA GLU A 156 19.25 1.60 -9.38
C GLU A 156 17.80 1.99 -9.08
N LYS A 157 17.03 2.39 -10.10
CA LYS A 157 15.61 2.79 -9.95
C LYS A 157 14.75 1.65 -9.38
N ASP A 158 15.06 0.41 -9.74
CA ASP A 158 14.22 -0.75 -9.43
C ASP A 158 14.84 -1.63 -8.33
N ASN A 159 16.13 -1.94 -8.46
CA ASN A 159 16.81 -2.90 -7.58
C ASN A 159 17.80 -2.25 -6.60
N PHE A 160 17.62 -0.97 -6.28
CA PHE A 160 18.30 -0.32 -5.16
C PHE A 160 17.29 0.37 -4.25
N TRP A 161 17.10 -0.18 -3.05
CA TRP A 161 16.08 0.28 -2.14
C TRP A 161 16.63 1.30 -1.14
N ALA A 162 15.87 2.36 -0.90
CA ALA A 162 16.15 3.35 0.14
C ALA A 162 14.85 3.77 0.84
N MET A 163 14.91 3.87 2.17
CA MET A 163 13.77 4.18 3.05
C MET A 163 13.14 5.56 2.77
N ALA A 164 14.02 6.54 2.59
CA ALA A 164 13.75 7.94 2.34
C ALA A 164 15.00 8.55 1.70
N ASP A 165 15.09 9.88 1.64
CA ASP A 165 16.29 10.58 1.17
C ASP A 165 17.53 10.31 2.04
N THR A 166 17.31 9.92 3.30
CA THR A 166 18.37 9.50 4.24
C THR A 166 17.98 8.24 5.00
N GLY A 167 18.97 7.52 5.53
CA GLY A 167 18.78 6.30 6.32
C GLY A 167 19.26 5.02 5.63
N PRO A 168 18.93 3.84 6.18
CA PRO A 168 19.38 2.56 5.65
C PRO A 168 18.96 2.32 4.19
N CYS A 169 19.88 1.84 3.37
CA CYS A 169 19.67 1.51 1.97
C CYS A 169 20.62 0.40 1.49
N GLY A 170 20.35 -0.14 0.30
CA GLY A 170 21.19 -1.16 -0.32
C GLY A 170 20.58 -1.77 -1.58
N PRO A 171 21.34 -2.62 -2.29
CA PRO A 171 20.81 -3.40 -3.40
C PRO A 171 19.70 -4.32 -2.89
N CYS A 172 18.72 -4.59 -3.75
CA CYS A 172 17.64 -5.50 -3.44
C CYS A 172 17.38 -6.48 -4.59
N SER A 173 16.68 -7.55 -4.26
CA SER A 173 16.22 -8.56 -5.21
C SER A 173 14.74 -8.77 -5.02
N GLU A 174 13.96 -8.63 -6.09
CA GLU A 174 12.51 -8.80 -6.04
C GLU A 174 12.11 -10.13 -6.65
N ILE A 175 11.03 -10.72 -6.16
CA ILE A 175 10.43 -11.93 -6.72
C ILE A 175 9.17 -11.52 -7.47
N MET A 176 9.18 -11.73 -8.78
CA MET A 176 8.08 -11.43 -9.67
C MET A 176 7.28 -12.69 -9.96
N TYR A 177 5.97 -12.60 -9.84
CA TYR A 177 5.03 -13.65 -10.21
C TYR A 177 4.53 -13.43 -11.64
N ASP A 178 4.68 -14.46 -12.48
CA ASP A 178 4.12 -14.50 -13.83
C ASP A 178 2.62 -14.77 -13.77
N ARG A 179 1.82 -13.76 -14.12
CA ARG A 179 0.36 -13.88 -14.14
C ARG A 179 -0.20 -14.50 -15.42
N GLY A 180 0.65 -14.87 -16.38
CA GLY A 180 0.24 -15.42 -17.66
C GLY A 180 0.41 -14.44 -18.82
N SER A 181 0.63 -14.99 -20.02
CA SER A 181 0.89 -14.21 -21.23
C SER A 181 -0.30 -13.38 -21.68
N GLU A 182 -1.52 -13.77 -21.31
CA GLU A 182 -2.76 -13.04 -21.54
C GLU A 182 -2.84 -11.71 -20.79
N LYS A 183 -2.01 -11.52 -19.75
CA LYS A 183 -1.87 -10.27 -19.01
C LYS A 183 -0.79 -9.35 -19.57
N CYS A 184 -0.13 -9.74 -20.66
CA CYS A 184 0.92 -8.93 -21.26
C CYS A 184 0.35 -7.64 -21.87
N SER A 185 0.69 -6.49 -21.28
CA SER A 185 0.30 -5.16 -21.79
C SER A 185 1.39 -4.44 -22.59
N CYS A 186 2.63 -4.94 -22.56
CA CYS A 186 3.77 -4.28 -23.20
C CYS A 186 3.97 -4.63 -24.69
N GLY A 187 3.27 -5.63 -25.24
CA GLY A 187 3.37 -6.04 -26.65
C GLY A 187 4.69 -6.70 -27.07
N HIS A 188 5.65 -6.91 -26.16
CA HIS A 188 6.93 -7.54 -26.46
C HIS A 188 6.77 -9.07 -26.59
N ALA A 189 7.30 -9.64 -27.69
CA ALA A 189 7.27 -11.08 -27.92
C ALA A 189 8.00 -11.87 -26.82
N ASN A 190 9.10 -11.32 -26.30
CA ASN A 190 9.85 -11.83 -25.15
C ASN A 190 9.61 -10.96 -23.92
N CYS A 191 8.35 -10.82 -23.51
CA CYS A 191 8.01 -10.09 -22.29
C CYS A 191 8.64 -10.80 -21.08
N THR A 192 9.54 -10.09 -20.40
CA THR A 192 10.20 -10.45 -19.13
C THR A 192 9.96 -9.37 -18.08
N PRO A 193 10.31 -9.60 -16.79
CA PRO A 193 10.25 -8.57 -15.76
C PRO A 193 11.07 -7.31 -16.03
N ALA A 194 11.90 -7.27 -17.09
CA ALA A 194 12.62 -6.07 -17.52
C ALA A 194 11.70 -4.99 -18.12
N HIS A 195 10.48 -5.35 -18.52
CA HIS A 195 9.53 -4.44 -19.15
C HIS A 195 8.45 -4.01 -18.15
N GLU A 196 8.03 -2.75 -18.22
CA GLU A 196 6.83 -2.27 -17.52
C GLU A 196 5.60 -2.95 -18.14
N CYS A 197 5.01 -3.92 -17.42
CA CYS A 197 3.98 -4.80 -17.95
C CYS A 197 3.13 -5.43 -16.84
N ASP A 198 1.81 -5.49 -17.02
CA ASP A 198 0.84 -6.00 -16.04
C ASP A 198 0.94 -7.51 -15.79
N ARG A 199 1.68 -8.24 -16.64
CA ARG A 199 1.98 -9.67 -16.47
C ARG A 199 2.80 -9.94 -15.22
N TRP A 200 3.73 -9.05 -14.89
CA TRP A 200 4.71 -9.28 -13.84
C TRP A 200 4.27 -8.59 -12.56
N LEU A 201 3.89 -9.40 -11.57
CA LEU A 201 3.51 -8.90 -10.25
C LEU A 201 4.66 -9.07 -9.27
N GLU A 202 5.23 -7.97 -8.79
CA GLU A 202 6.14 -7.98 -7.66
C GLU A 202 5.39 -8.45 -6.41
N ILE A 203 5.77 -9.61 -5.86
CA ILE A 203 5.15 -10.17 -4.65
C ILE A 203 6.01 -9.96 -3.42
N TRP A 204 7.35 -10.01 -3.53
CA TRP A 204 8.26 -9.93 -2.40
C TRP A 204 9.58 -9.24 -2.77
N ASN A 205 9.98 -8.23 -2.01
CA ASN A 205 11.27 -7.56 -2.13
C ASN A 205 12.22 -7.98 -1.00
N LEU A 206 13.45 -8.36 -1.35
CA LEU A 206 14.55 -8.73 -0.45
C LEU A 206 15.65 -7.67 -0.51
N VAL A 207 15.74 -6.81 0.50
CA VAL A 207 16.71 -5.72 0.58
C VAL A 207 17.93 -6.14 1.38
N PHE A 208 19.10 -6.00 0.78
CA PHE A 208 20.38 -6.29 1.40
C PHE A 208 20.99 -4.98 1.90
N MET A 209 20.60 -4.59 3.12
CA MET A 209 21.01 -3.35 3.75
C MET A 209 22.53 -3.33 3.96
N GLN A 210 23.21 -2.43 3.27
CA GLN A 210 24.66 -2.30 3.27
C GLN A 210 25.13 -0.88 3.58
N TYR A 211 24.29 0.13 3.34
CA TYR A 211 24.66 1.53 3.43
C TYR A 211 23.65 2.34 4.24
N GLU A 212 24.10 3.49 4.71
CA GLU A 212 23.26 4.58 5.17
C GLU A 212 23.44 5.76 4.20
N GLY A 213 22.33 6.19 3.57
CA GLY A 213 22.28 7.40 2.77
C GLY A 213 22.31 8.64 3.66
N LYS A 214 23.18 9.59 3.34
CA LYS A 214 23.32 10.88 4.02
C LYS A 214 22.67 12.01 3.21
N ALA A 215 22.37 13.12 3.87
CA ALA A 215 21.68 14.26 3.26
C ALA A 215 22.47 14.92 2.11
N ASP A 216 23.79 14.71 2.05
CA ASP A 216 24.65 15.17 0.95
C ASP A 216 24.68 14.20 -0.25
N GLY A 217 23.88 13.14 -0.22
CA GLY A 217 23.82 12.10 -1.25
C GLY A 217 24.89 11.02 -1.11
N THR A 218 25.81 11.12 -0.14
CA THR A 218 26.83 10.09 0.08
C THR A 218 26.25 8.85 0.76
N ARG A 219 26.90 7.69 0.54
CA ARG A 219 26.55 6.40 1.13
C ARG A 219 27.69 5.93 2.02
N VAL A 220 27.43 5.76 3.31
CA VAL A 220 28.40 5.21 4.26
C VAL A 220 28.05 3.76 4.58
N PRO A 221 29.03 2.84 4.68
CA PRO A 221 28.73 1.45 5.04
C PRO A 221 28.07 1.35 6.42
N LEU A 222 27.04 0.51 6.53
CA LEU A 222 26.43 0.17 7.82
C LEU A 222 27.42 -0.61 8.69
N PRO A 223 27.33 -0.51 10.04
CA PRO A 223 28.20 -1.25 10.93
C PRO A 223 28.13 -2.77 10.74
N ARG A 224 26.97 -3.28 10.31
CA ARG A 224 26.72 -4.70 10.04
C ARG A 224 25.77 -4.83 8.84
N PRO A 225 26.17 -5.51 7.75
CA PRO A 225 25.25 -5.88 6.69
C PRO A 225 24.05 -6.62 7.27
N SER A 226 22.86 -6.24 6.81
CA SER A 226 21.60 -6.64 7.41
C SER A 226 20.58 -6.97 6.31
N VAL A 227 19.50 -7.65 6.66
CA VAL A 227 18.43 -8.00 5.72
C VAL A 227 17.15 -7.34 6.16
N ASP A 228 16.49 -6.71 5.21
CA ASP A 228 15.11 -6.25 5.29
C ASP A 228 14.32 -6.92 4.16
N THR A 229 13.09 -7.31 4.41
CA THR A 229 12.23 -7.87 3.38
C THR A 229 10.81 -7.37 3.54
N GLY A 230 10.10 -7.22 2.42
CA GLY A 230 8.71 -6.82 2.41
C GLY A 230 7.94 -7.57 1.33
N MET A 231 7.00 -8.41 1.75
CA MET A 231 6.03 -9.07 0.87
C MET A 231 4.70 -8.34 0.99
N GLY A 232 4.15 -7.88 -0.13
CA GLY A 232 2.84 -7.22 -0.17
C GLY A 232 1.74 -8.23 0.15
N PHE A 233 1.12 -8.13 1.32
CA PHE A 233 0.21 -9.15 1.83
C PHE A 233 -1.01 -9.36 0.93
N GLU A 234 -1.63 -8.28 0.48
CA GLU A 234 -2.79 -8.29 -0.40
C GLU A 234 -2.45 -8.86 -1.77
N ARG A 235 -1.20 -8.64 -2.25
CA ARG A 235 -0.72 -9.17 -3.53
C ARG A 235 -0.50 -10.68 -3.45
N ILE A 236 0.16 -11.18 -2.40
CA ILE A 236 0.33 -12.62 -2.24
C ILE A 236 -1.02 -13.31 -1.96
N ALA A 237 -1.94 -12.66 -1.25
CA ALA A 237 -3.30 -13.14 -1.07
C ALA A 237 -4.05 -13.28 -2.40
N SER A 238 -3.96 -12.30 -3.30
CA SER A 238 -4.61 -12.40 -4.61
C SER A 238 -4.08 -13.57 -5.44
N VAL A 239 -2.75 -13.80 -5.39
CA VAL A 239 -2.12 -14.94 -6.06
C VAL A 239 -2.60 -16.26 -5.46
N MET A 240 -2.55 -16.42 -4.14
CA MET A 240 -2.94 -17.65 -3.44
C MET A 240 -4.43 -17.96 -3.52
N GLN A 241 -5.25 -16.93 -3.76
CA GLN A 241 -6.69 -17.05 -3.97
C GLN A 241 -7.06 -17.18 -5.45
N GLY A 242 -6.10 -17.06 -6.37
CA GLY A 242 -6.34 -17.19 -7.80
C GLY A 242 -7.28 -16.11 -8.35
N VAL A 243 -7.23 -14.90 -7.79
CA VAL A 243 -8.05 -13.75 -8.20
C VAL A 243 -7.21 -12.68 -8.90
N GLU A 244 -7.84 -11.85 -9.72
CA GLU A 244 -7.14 -10.95 -10.64
C GLU A 244 -6.71 -9.63 -9.98
N SER A 245 -7.44 -9.27 -8.94
CA SER A 245 -7.36 -8.00 -8.23
C SER A 245 -7.22 -8.24 -6.74
N ASN A 246 -6.45 -7.41 -6.06
CA ASN A 246 -6.35 -7.45 -4.60
C ASN A 246 -7.73 -7.23 -3.96
N TYR A 247 -8.60 -6.45 -4.62
CA TYR A 247 -9.96 -6.14 -4.18
C TYR A 247 -10.93 -7.33 -4.28
N GLU A 248 -10.54 -8.43 -4.92
CA GLU A 248 -11.32 -9.67 -5.01
C GLU A 248 -10.93 -10.68 -3.94
N THR A 249 -10.01 -10.33 -3.04
CA THR A 249 -9.61 -11.20 -1.92
C THR A 249 -10.61 -11.14 -0.78
N ASP A 250 -10.54 -12.14 0.11
CA ASP A 250 -11.27 -12.17 1.38
C ASP A 250 -10.98 -10.97 2.32
N LEU A 251 -9.95 -10.16 2.05
CA LEU A 251 -9.65 -8.91 2.76
C LEU A 251 -10.57 -7.74 2.35
N PHE A 252 -11.06 -7.75 1.11
CA PHE A 252 -11.81 -6.62 0.53
C PHE A 252 -13.25 -6.96 0.18
N LEU A 253 -13.51 -8.20 -0.27
CA LEU A 253 -14.85 -8.62 -0.67
C LEU A 253 -15.92 -8.35 0.39
N PRO A 254 -15.72 -8.60 1.70
CA PRO A 254 -16.76 -8.33 2.68
C PRO A 254 -17.08 -6.83 2.84
N ILE A 255 -16.09 -5.95 2.62
CA ILE A 255 -16.29 -4.49 2.68
C ILE A 255 -17.06 -3.99 1.45
N ILE A 256 -16.70 -4.52 0.27
CA ILE A 256 -17.42 -4.24 -1.00
C ILE A 256 -18.87 -4.74 -0.91
N GLN A 257 -19.06 -5.96 -0.40
CA GLN A 257 -20.38 -6.56 -0.19
C GLN A 257 -21.22 -5.73 0.78
N ARG A 258 -20.63 -5.27 1.91
CA ARG A 258 -21.33 -4.38 2.84
C ARG A 258 -21.78 -3.08 2.16
N THR A 259 -20.91 -2.46 1.37
CA THR A 259 -21.24 -1.25 0.60
C THR A 259 -22.43 -1.51 -0.33
N ARG A 260 -22.39 -2.61 -1.09
CA ARG A 260 -23.45 -3.01 -2.01
C ARG A 260 -24.79 -3.26 -1.31
N GLU A 261 -24.75 -3.96 -0.17
CA GLU A 261 -25.94 -4.28 0.63
C GLU A 261 -26.63 -3.03 1.16
N LEU A 262 -25.86 -2.05 1.64
CA LEU A 262 -26.38 -0.78 2.11
C LEU A 262 -27.08 0.01 0.99
N LEU A 263 -26.54 -0.05 -0.24
CA LEU A 263 -27.14 0.57 -1.43
C LEU A 263 -28.28 -0.26 -2.05
N ARG A 264 -28.45 -1.52 -1.64
CA ARG A 264 -29.39 -2.49 -2.22
C ARG A 264 -29.19 -2.68 -3.72
N ARG A 265 -27.91 -2.78 -4.14
CA ARG A 265 -27.51 -2.98 -5.54
C ARG A 265 -27.12 -4.43 -5.81
N ASP A 266 -27.03 -4.81 -7.08
CA ASP A 266 -26.60 -6.14 -7.51
C ASP A 266 -25.11 -6.17 -7.90
N GLU A 267 -24.61 -7.34 -8.32
CA GLU A 267 -23.22 -7.51 -8.77
C GLU A 267 -22.95 -6.83 -10.13
N GLU A 268 -23.97 -6.52 -10.92
CA GLU A 268 -23.80 -5.82 -12.19
C GLU A 268 -23.46 -4.34 -11.94
N ASP A 269 -24.14 -3.72 -10.97
CA ASP A 269 -23.83 -2.37 -10.49
C ASP A 269 -22.40 -2.26 -9.95
N VAL A 270 -21.94 -3.24 -9.16
CA VAL A 270 -20.55 -3.27 -8.65
C VAL A 270 -19.55 -3.32 -9.81
N ARG A 271 -19.79 -4.18 -10.81
CA ARG A 271 -18.92 -4.30 -11.99
C ARG A 271 -18.91 -3.04 -12.85
N ALA A 272 -20.04 -2.33 -12.94
CA ALA A 272 -20.12 -1.06 -13.64
C ALA A 272 -19.41 0.08 -12.89
N ASN A 273 -19.31 0.01 -11.56
CA ASN A 273 -18.80 1.07 -10.70
C ASN A 273 -17.59 0.64 -9.85
N LEU A 274 -16.68 -0.15 -10.41
CA LEU A 274 -15.56 -0.74 -9.65
C LEU A 274 -14.74 0.28 -8.86
N VAL A 275 -14.44 1.44 -9.46
CA VAL A 275 -13.59 2.47 -8.82
C VAL A 275 -14.19 2.96 -7.50
N PRO A 276 -15.43 3.48 -7.44
CA PRO A 276 -16.06 3.87 -6.18
C PRO A 276 -16.06 2.77 -5.10
N TYR A 277 -16.45 1.54 -5.45
CA TYR A 277 -16.48 0.42 -4.49
C TYR A 277 -15.09 0.09 -3.93
N ARG A 278 -14.06 0.12 -4.79
CA ARG A 278 -12.67 -0.12 -4.40
C ARG A 278 -12.11 1.00 -3.51
N VAL A 279 -12.35 2.26 -3.87
CA VAL A 279 -11.92 3.42 -3.05
C VAL A 279 -12.54 3.35 -1.66
N ILE A 280 -13.84 3.10 -1.57
CA ILE A 280 -14.53 2.96 -0.27
C ILE A 280 -13.93 1.82 0.55
N ALA A 281 -13.67 0.67 -0.07
CA ALA A 281 -13.12 -0.49 0.63
C ALA A 281 -11.70 -0.25 1.16
N ASP A 282 -10.81 0.29 0.34
CA ASP A 282 -9.45 0.67 0.74
C ASP A 282 -9.46 1.75 1.83
N HIS A 283 -10.16 2.85 1.60
CA HIS A 283 -10.17 3.97 2.54
C HIS A 283 -10.83 3.60 3.86
N SER A 284 -11.82 2.71 3.88
CA SER A 284 -12.38 2.18 5.14
C SER A 284 -11.29 1.51 5.99
N ARG A 285 -10.34 0.79 5.39
CA ARG A 285 -9.21 0.19 6.10
C ARG A 285 -8.29 1.26 6.67
N ALA A 286 -7.86 2.20 5.82
CA ALA A 286 -6.98 3.29 6.24
C ALA A 286 -7.56 4.13 7.39
N ILE A 287 -8.83 4.52 7.29
CA ILE A 287 -9.55 5.30 8.31
C ILE A 287 -9.59 4.55 9.63
N ALA A 288 -9.97 3.26 9.61
CA ALA A 288 -10.08 2.44 10.81
C ALA A 288 -8.75 2.37 11.56
N PHE A 289 -7.66 2.08 10.86
CA PHE A 289 -6.34 1.96 11.48
C PHE A 289 -5.74 3.29 11.94
N LEU A 290 -5.95 4.38 11.19
CA LEU A 290 -5.49 5.71 11.60
C LEU A 290 -6.16 6.15 12.91
N ILE A 291 -7.47 5.96 13.05
CA ILE A 291 -8.19 6.31 14.29
C ILE A 291 -7.82 5.33 15.41
N ALA A 292 -7.63 4.05 15.12
CA ALA A 292 -7.14 3.07 16.08
C ALA A 292 -5.75 3.46 16.64
N ASP A 293 -4.87 4.00 15.80
CA ASP A 293 -3.55 4.52 16.20
C ASP A 293 -3.59 5.93 16.80
N GLY A 294 -4.78 6.53 16.94
CA GLY A 294 -5.01 7.77 17.70
C GLY A 294 -5.10 9.06 16.87
N VAL A 295 -5.17 8.96 15.54
CA VAL A 295 -5.36 10.12 14.66
C VAL A 295 -6.82 10.57 14.66
N LEU A 296 -7.05 11.88 14.68
CA LEU A 296 -8.39 12.48 14.60
C LEU A 296 -8.50 13.40 13.38
N PRO A 297 -9.67 13.51 12.72
CA PRO A 297 -9.82 14.40 11.56
C PRO A 297 -9.51 15.87 11.89
N GLY A 298 -8.60 16.49 11.14
CA GLY A 298 -8.11 17.85 11.41
C GLY A 298 -7.63 18.58 10.15
N ASN A 299 -6.99 19.73 10.31
CA ASN A 299 -6.54 20.59 9.20
C ASN A 299 -5.04 20.48 8.90
N GLU A 300 -4.27 19.77 9.73
CA GLU A 300 -2.80 19.76 9.65
C GLU A 300 -2.23 18.35 9.84
N GLY A 301 -1.08 18.08 9.21
CA GLY A 301 -0.31 16.85 9.37
C GLY A 301 -1.14 15.57 9.19
N HIS A 302 -0.95 14.60 10.09
CA HIS A 302 -1.67 13.31 10.05
C HIS A 302 -3.20 13.48 10.09
N ASN A 303 -3.66 14.49 10.82
CA ASN A 303 -5.07 14.76 11.01
C ASN A 303 -5.73 15.24 9.71
N TYR A 304 -5.02 16.02 8.89
CA TYR A 304 -5.47 16.41 7.55
C TYR A 304 -5.57 15.19 6.63
N VAL A 305 -4.57 14.32 6.64
CA VAL A 305 -4.55 13.13 5.78
C VAL A 305 -5.72 12.20 6.10
N LEU A 306 -5.99 11.92 7.39
CA LEU A 306 -7.17 11.15 7.79
C LEU A 306 -8.46 11.81 7.28
N ARG A 307 -8.60 13.13 7.46
CA ARG A 307 -9.77 13.87 6.99
C ARG A 307 -9.92 13.75 5.47
N MET A 308 -8.85 13.91 4.71
CA MET A 308 -8.84 13.84 3.25
C MET A 308 -9.30 12.45 2.77
N ILE A 309 -8.73 11.37 3.32
CA ILE A 309 -9.11 9.98 2.98
C ILE A 309 -10.59 9.73 3.30
N LEU A 310 -11.06 10.15 4.48
CA LEU A 310 -12.45 10.01 4.89
C LEU A 310 -13.40 10.74 3.94
N ARG A 311 -13.10 12.00 3.62
CA ARG A 311 -13.93 12.81 2.72
C ARG A 311 -13.94 12.28 1.29
N ARG A 312 -12.81 11.73 0.82
CA ARG A 312 -12.73 11.06 -0.48
C ARG A 312 -13.62 9.82 -0.54
N ALA A 313 -13.58 8.98 0.49
CA ALA A 313 -14.47 7.82 0.60
C ALA A 313 -15.96 8.24 0.64
N ALA A 314 -16.29 9.28 1.42
CA ALA A 314 -17.65 9.83 1.49
C ALA A 314 -18.12 10.40 0.15
N ARG A 315 -17.25 11.08 -0.62
CA ARG A 315 -17.55 11.57 -1.97
C ARG A 315 -17.88 10.42 -2.93
N PHE A 316 -17.06 9.36 -2.96
CA PHE A 316 -17.37 8.19 -3.79
C PHE A 316 -18.64 7.47 -3.34
N GLY A 317 -18.94 7.46 -2.04
CA GLY A 317 -20.22 7.00 -1.53
C GLY A 317 -21.39 7.86 -2.05
N ARG A 318 -21.23 9.17 -2.08
CA ARG A 318 -22.21 10.10 -2.66
C ARG A 318 -22.47 9.80 -4.14
N LEU A 319 -21.41 9.53 -4.91
CA LEU A 319 -21.49 9.16 -6.33
C LEU A 319 -22.29 7.86 -6.54
N LEU A 320 -22.15 6.88 -5.64
CA LEU A 320 -22.94 5.63 -5.67
C LEU A 320 -24.41 5.81 -5.21
N GLY A 321 -24.75 6.98 -4.64
CA GLY A 321 -26.11 7.33 -4.22
C GLY A 321 -26.36 7.27 -2.72
N PHE A 322 -25.32 7.28 -1.87
CA PHE A 322 -25.53 7.50 -0.44
C PHE A 322 -25.98 8.94 -0.17
N ASP A 323 -27.04 9.07 0.66
CA ASP A 323 -27.59 10.34 1.16
C ASP A 323 -27.38 10.52 2.68
N ARG A 324 -26.77 9.53 3.33
CA ARG A 324 -26.58 9.47 4.79
C ARG A 324 -25.21 8.83 5.09
N PRO A 325 -24.67 9.04 6.30
CA PRO A 325 -23.43 8.39 6.71
C PRO A 325 -23.48 6.87 6.56
N PHE A 326 -22.41 6.29 6.04
CA PHE A 326 -22.29 4.85 5.81
C PHE A 326 -20.92 4.27 6.17
N LEU A 327 -19.88 5.11 6.33
CA LEU A 327 -18.50 4.63 6.53
C LEU A 327 -18.34 3.86 7.84
N ALA A 328 -19.13 4.18 8.87
CA ALA A 328 -19.13 3.42 10.12
C ALA A 328 -19.55 1.95 9.93
N GLU A 329 -20.38 1.65 8.92
CA GLU A 329 -20.81 0.28 8.59
C GLU A 329 -19.73 -0.48 7.81
N THR A 330 -19.10 0.16 6.82
CA THR A 330 -18.02 -0.46 6.03
C THR A 330 -16.77 -0.69 6.90
N ILE A 331 -16.46 0.23 7.81
CA ILE A 331 -15.42 0.05 8.83
C ILE A 331 -15.77 -1.08 9.79
N GLY A 332 -17.05 -1.30 10.06
CA GLY A 332 -17.47 -2.49 10.80
C GLY A 332 -16.99 -3.79 10.17
N ALA A 333 -17.12 -3.91 8.85
CA ALA A 333 -16.58 -5.06 8.12
C ALA A 333 -15.04 -5.15 8.21
N VAL A 334 -14.33 -4.02 8.23
CA VAL A 334 -12.86 -4.00 8.46
C VAL A 334 -12.51 -4.60 9.83
N ILE A 335 -13.22 -4.18 10.88
CA ILE A 335 -12.99 -4.67 12.25
C ILE A 335 -13.27 -6.18 12.32
N ASP A 336 -14.32 -6.67 11.65
CA ASP A 336 -14.66 -8.09 11.61
C ASP A 336 -13.56 -8.93 10.92
N ILE A 337 -13.00 -8.45 9.81
CA ILE A 337 -11.96 -9.14 9.04
C ILE A 337 -10.61 -9.12 9.76
N MET A 338 -10.22 -7.97 10.31
CA MET A 338 -8.84 -7.69 10.74
C MET A 338 -8.65 -7.68 12.25
N GLY A 339 -9.73 -7.56 13.03
CA GLY A 339 -9.69 -7.44 14.49
C GLY A 339 -9.15 -8.67 15.22
N GLY A 340 -9.17 -9.84 14.58
CA GLY A 340 -8.56 -11.06 15.14
C GLY A 340 -7.04 -10.99 15.27
N HIS A 341 -6.36 -10.21 14.42
CA HIS A 341 -4.91 -9.97 14.51
C HIS A 341 -4.58 -8.62 15.16
N TYR A 342 -5.38 -7.60 14.86
CA TYR A 342 -5.22 -6.24 15.37
C TYR A 342 -6.29 -5.92 16.42
N SER A 343 -6.03 -6.33 17.66
CA SER A 343 -7.02 -6.20 18.75
C SER A 343 -7.40 -4.75 19.03
N GLU A 344 -6.53 -3.79 18.71
CA GLU A 344 -6.80 -2.36 18.86
C GLU A 344 -8.02 -1.89 18.05
N LEU A 345 -8.34 -2.55 16.92
CA LEU A 345 -9.54 -2.25 16.14
C LEU A 345 -10.81 -2.63 16.89
N VAL A 346 -10.79 -3.75 17.61
CA VAL A 346 -11.93 -4.23 18.40
C VAL A 346 -12.06 -3.39 19.66
N GLU A 347 -10.96 -3.16 20.37
CA GLU A 347 -10.91 -2.39 21.61
C GLU A 347 -11.39 -0.94 21.41
N ARG A 348 -11.13 -0.35 20.24
CA ARG A 348 -11.52 1.03 19.90
C ARG A 348 -12.71 1.10 18.94
N GLY A 349 -13.40 -0.01 18.66
CA GLY A 349 -14.42 -0.09 17.61
C GLY A 349 -15.53 0.95 17.73
N ASP A 350 -16.07 1.15 18.93
CA ASP A 350 -17.13 2.14 19.17
C ASP A 350 -16.63 3.57 18.93
N PHE A 351 -15.43 3.89 19.42
CA PHE A 351 -14.80 5.19 19.22
C PHE A 351 -14.53 5.48 17.74
N ILE A 352 -14.01 4.50 16.99
CA ILE A 352 -13.76 4.61 15.56
C ILE A 352 -15.07 4.96 14.83
N ARG A 353 -16.15 4.22 15.11
CA ARG A 353 -17.46 4.45 14.46
C ARG A 353 -18.03 5.83 14.79
N GLU A 354 -17.90 6.28 16.04
CA GLU A 354 -18.36 7.60 16.46
C GLU A 354 -17.61 8.74 15.73
N VAL A 355 -16.28 8.69 15.73
CA VAL A 355 -15.44 9.72 15.08
C VAL A 355 -15.74 9.82 13.58
N VAL A 356 -15.88 8.67 12.92
CA VAL A 356 -16.16 8.64 11.47
C VAL A 356 -17.54 9.17 11.16
N THR A 357 -18.55 8.78 11.93
CA THR A 357 -19.93 9.25 11.73
C THR A 357 -20.00 10.77 11.84
N GLN A 358 -19.38 11.35 12.88
CA GLN A 358 -19.40 12.80 13.10
C GLN A 358 -18.72 13.58 11.96
N GLU A 359 -17.56 13.13 11.47
CA GLU A 359 -16.89 13.82 10.36
C GLU A 359 -17.64 13.62 9.03
N GLU A 360 -18.21 12.43 8.78
CA GLU A 360 -19.00 12.16 7.58
C GLU A 360 -20.27 13.03 7.53
N GLU A 361 -21.03 13.13 8.63
CA GLU A 361 -22.20 14.01 8.74
C GLU A 361 -21.84 15.48 8.48
N ARG A 362 -20.75 15.94 9.10
CA ARG A 362 -20.25 17.31 8.91
C ARG A 362 -19.90 17.56 7.45
N PHE A 363 -19.19 16.63 6.82
CA PHE A 363 -18.75 16.78 5.44
C PHE A 363 -19.92 16.73 4.44
N LEU A 364 -20.87 15.81 4.60
CA LEU A 364 -22.03 15.67 3.71
C LEU A 364 -22.85 16.98 3.63
N SER A 365 -22.94 17.72 4.73
CA SER A 365 -23.61 19.03 4.75
C SER A 365 -22.95 20.06 3.81
N THR A 366 -21.63 20.00 3.65
CA THR A 366 -20.84 20.91 2.80
C THR A 366 -20.62 20.39 1.38
N LEU A 367 -20.58 19.06 1.20
CA LEU A 367 -20.26 18.40 -0.07
C LEU A 367 -21.20 18.82 -1.20
N ASN A 368 -22.51 18.87 -0.94
CA ASN A 368 -23.50 19.24 -1.96
C ASN A 368 -23.27 20.67 -2.50
N VAL A 369 -22.86 21.59 -1.62
CA VAL A 369 -22.54 22.97 -2.02
C VAL A 369 -21.26 22.98 -2.87
N GLY A 370 -20.22 22.28 -2.42
CA GLY A 370 -18.95 22.17 -3.15
C GLY A 370 -19.10 21.58 -4.55
N MET A 371 -19.82 20.45 -4.67
CA MET A 371 -20.05 19.80 -5.97
C MET A 371 -20.83 20.67 -6.94
N SER A 372 -21.90 21.33 -6.48
CA SER A 372 -22.67 22.24 -7.34
C SER A 372 -21.83 23.43 -7.85
N ARG A 373 -20.90 23.93 -7.03
CA ARG A 373 -19.96 24.98 -7.44
C ARG A 373 -18.92 24.47 -8.43
N LEU A 374 -18.40 23.28 -8.22
CA LEU A 374 -17.47 22.66 -9.16
C LEU A 374 -18.12 22.42 -10.52
N GLU A 375 -19.36 21.92 -10.57
CA GLU A 375 -20.10 21.73 -11.83
C GLU A 375 -20.32 23.05 -12.59
N GLN A 376 -20.64 24.14 -11.87
CA GLN A 376 -20.74 25.48 -12.46
C GLN A 376 -19.40 25.96 -13.01
N LEU A 377 -18.32 25.68 -12.29
CA LEU A 377 -16.97 26.03 -12.68
C LEU A 377 -16.53 25.26 -13.93
N ALA A 378 -16.75 23.95 -13.95
CA ALA A 378 -16.46 23.07 -15.07
C ALA A 378 -17.17 23.57 -16.34
N ALA A 379 -18.47 23.84 -16.25
CA ALA A 379 -19.24 24.38 -17.38
C ALA A 379 -18.70 25.73 -17.88
N SER A 380 -18.21 26.59 -16.97
CA SER A 380 -17.60 27.88 -17.34
C SER A 380 -16.25 27.69 -18.05
N VAL A 381 -15.40 26.79 -17.55
CA VAL A 381 -14.09 26.45 -18.13
C VAL A 381 -14.27 25.88 -19.55
N GLU A 382 -15.21 24.95 -19.73
CA GLU A 382 -15.55 24.39 -21.05
C GLU A 382 -16.10 25.45 -22.00
N ALA A 383 -16.98 26.34 -21.53
CA ALA A 383 -17.53 27.43 -22.33
C ALA A 383 -16.45 28.42 -22.82
N GLN A 384 -15.33 28.52 -22.09
CA GLN A 384 -14.17 29.32 -22.47
C GLN A 384 -13.19 28.57 -23.39
N GLY A 385 -13.47 27.30 -23.72
CA GLY A 385 -12.60 26.45 -24.53
C GLY A 385 -11.34 25.98 -23.80
N SER A 386 -11.34 26.03 -22.46
CA SER A 386 -10.28 25.50 -21.61
C SER A 386 -10.66 24.11 -21.12
N THR A 387 -9.66 23.34 -20.71
CA THR A 387 -9.79 22.04 -20.02
C THR A 387 -9.14 22.06 -18.64
N VAL A 388 -8.68 23.23 -18.20
CA VAL A 388 -7.92 23.42 -16.96
C VAL A 388 -8.69 24.37 -16.05
N ILE A 389 -9.00 23.91 -14.83
CA ILE A 389 -9.47 24.74 -13.73
C ILE A 389 -8.26 25.46 -13.13
N SER A 390 -8.34 26.78 -12.99
CA SER A 390 -7.22 27.56 -12.46
C SER A 390 -6.99 27.30 -10.97
N GLY A 391 -5.75 27.50 -10.53
CA GLY A 391 -5.36 27.40 -9.12
C GLY A 391 -6.16 28.35 -8.22
N GLU A 392 -6.48 29.56 -8.68
CA GLU A 392 -7.33 30.51 -7.93
C GLU A 392 -8.75 29.96 -7.70
N GLU A 393 -9.33 29.32 -8.70
CA GLU A 393 -10.68 28.77 -8.61
C GLU A 393 -10.70 27.49 -7.73
N ALA A 394 -9.69 26.63 -7.87
CA ALA A 394 -9.49 25.48 -6.99
C ALA A 394 -9.24 25.92 -5.53
N PHE A 395 -8.43 26.95 -5.32
CA PHE A 395 -8.19 27.55 -4.01
C PHE A 395 -9.47 28.13 -3.42
N ARG A 396 -10.34 28.73 -4.24
CA ARG A 396 -11.65 29.22 -3.78
C ARG A 396 -12.57 28.08 -3.34
N LEU A 397 -12.57 26.94 -4.06
CA LEU A 397 -13.26 25.72 -3.64
C LEU A 397 -12.77 25.23 -2.28
N TYR A 398 -11.46 25.25 -2.07
CA TYR A 398 -10.82 24.90 -0.81
C TYR A 398 -11.15 25.86 0.32
N ASP A 399 -10.81 27.15 0.18
CA ASP A 399 -10.89 28.16 1.22
C ASP A 399 -12.33 28.53 1.59
N THR A 400 -13.18 28.76 0.58
CA THR A 400 -14.55 29.26 0.81
C THR A 400 -15.55 28.14 1.09
N TYR A 401 -15.38 26.97 0.45
CA TYR A 401 -16.36 25.89 0.50
C TYR A 401 -15.85 24.65 1.23
N GLY A 402 -14.60 24.64 1.67
CA GLY A 402 -14.00 23.52 2.40
C GLY A 402 -13.84 22.27 1.54
N PHE A 403 -13.79 22.42 0.21
CA PHE A 403 -13.69 21.34 -0.75
C PHE A 403 -12.20 21.09 -1.08
N PRO A 404 -11.58 20.02 -0.56
CA PRO A 404 -10.15 19.78 -0.73
C PRO A 404 -9.70 19.75 -2.19
N LEU A 405 -8.44 20.14 -2.44
CA LEU A 405 -7.86 20.14 -3.78
C LEU A 405 -7.92 18.74 -4.41
N GLU A 406 -7.70 17.70 -3.60
CA GLU A 406 -7.72 16.31 -4.03
C GLU A 406 -9.12 15.90 -4.52
N LEU A 407 -10.18 16.35 -3.85
CA LEU A 407 -11.55 16.10 -4.29
C LEU A 407 -11.91 16.92 -5.54
N THR A 408 -11.37 18.13 -5.64
CA THR A 408 -11.51 18.99 -6.82
C THR A 408 -10.90 18.30 -8.03
N ARG A 409 -9.70 17.75 -7.87
CA ARG A 409 -8.97 17.02 -8.90
C ARG A 409 -9.65 15.73 -9.31
N ASP A 410 -10.07 14.89 -8.36
CA ASP A 410 -10.80 13.65 -8.66
C ASP A 410 -12.07 13.96 -9.47
N ALA A 411 -12.85 14.95 -9.03
CA ALA A 411 -14.09 15.33 -9.68
C ALA A 411 -13.86 16.01 -11.04
N ALA A 412 -12.82 16.84 -11.18
CA ALA A 412 -12.43 17.44 -12.45
C ALA A 412 -12.02 16.35 -13.46
N GLY A 413 -11.24 15.36 -13.04
CA GLY A 413 -10.81 14.24 -13.88
C GLY A 413 -11.99 13.42 -14.41
N GLU A 414 -13.01 13.16 -13.58
CA GLU A 414 -14.26 12.50 -14.01
C GLU A 414 -15.04 13.32 -15.06
N MET A 415 -14.86 14.65 -15.08
CA MET A 415 -15.43 15.56 -16.07
C MET A 415 -14.51 15.78 -17.28
N GLY A 416 -13.35 15.13 -17.35
CA GLY A 416 -12.37 15.34 -18.42
C GLY A 416 -11.58 16.65 -18.31
N LEU A 417 -11.55 17.26 -17.13
CA LEU A 417 -10.81 18.48 -16.81
C LEU A 417 -9.58 18.17 -15.95
N SER A 418 -8.59 19.07 -15.98
CA SER A 418 -7.46 19.07 -15.06
C SER A 418 -7.49 20.31 -14.15
N VAL A 419 -6.67 20.30 -13.09
CA VAL A 419 -6.52 21.42 -12.16
C VAL A 419 -5.08 21.90 -12.22
N ASP A 420 -4.87 23.21 -12.27
CA ASP A 420 -3.56 23.81 -12.09
C ASP A 420 -3.16 23.75 -10.60
N GLU A 421 -2.46 22.69 -10.21
CA GLU A 421 -2.02 22.48 -8.82
C GLU A 421 -0.87 23.41 -8.38
N ASN A 422 -0.11 23.95 -9.34
CA ASN A 422 1.03 24.82 -9.04
C ASN A 422 0.60 26.27 -8.79
N GLY A 423 -0.47 26.71 -9.46
CA GLY A 423 -1.08 28.03 -9.30
C GLY A 423 -1.92 28.13 -8.04
#